data_AF-A0A285MTK1-F1
#
_entry.id   AF-A0A285MTK1-F1
#
_cell.length_a   1.000
_cell.length_b   1.000
_cell.length_c   1.000
_cell.angle_alpha   90.00
_cell.angle_beta   90.00
_cell.angle_gamma   90.00
#
_symmetry.space_group_name_H-M   'P 1'
#
loop_
_entity.id
_entity.type
_entity.pdbx_description
1 polymer ?
#
loop_
_entity_poly.entity_id
_entity_poly.type
_entity_poly.pdbx_seq_one_letter_code
_entity_poly.pdbx_strand_id
1 'polypeptide(L)'
;MKAYLSLLIMLCCFLGFSQRPSALENGKFFEKDGTKMLYGGEKASQHFIIDNLDLKPGQFHYGIGRERFPALLKPEFQSVQEADSHWTSESRFLLAKKGDDIKAYSVTDLTRHEVVNDMLAGEPIFAAYCILADLGAVYKRTYADKVFTFALSGYTYFDPKVWNGLDGFVLWDRETKSLWWPLVDKAVSGSLKNVKLQKLEDIYWEDTTWEHIKENYPNAKVMKSGLDYERPKTWKRYDDVSDIVKNIVTESF
;
A
#
# COMPACT_ATOMS: atom_id res chain seq x y z
N MET A 1 -15.55 -0.20 67.05
CA MET A 1 -14.63 -0.41 65.90
C MET A 1 -15.45 -0.86 64.72
N LYS A 2 -15.50 -0.05 63.65
CA LYS A 2 -16.30 -0.31 62.45
C LYS A 2 -15.50 -1.22 61.50
N ALA A 3 -16.11 -2.34 61.10
CA ALA A 3 -15.57 -3.23 60.08
C ALA A 3 -15.77 -2.58 58.70
N TYR A 4 -14.68 -2.37 57.95
CA TYR A 4 -14.74 -1.99 56.55
C TYR A 4 -14.68 -3.26 55.69
N LEU A 5 -15.81 -3.55 55.07
CA LEU A 5 -15.96 -4.58 54.04
C LEU A 5 -15.42 -3.99 52.72
N SER A 6 -14.19 -4.32 52.35
CA SER A 6 -13.61 -3.91 51.07
C SER A 6 -14.24 -4.71 49.94
N LEU A 7 -15.26 -4.13 49.29
CA LEU A 7 -15.84 -4.62 48.06
C LEU A 7 -14.85 -4.33 46.91
N LEU A 8 -14.04 -5.33 46.55
CA LEU A 8 -13.14 -5.25 45.41
C LEU A 8 -13.99 -5.39 44.13
N ILE A 9 -14.45 -4.26 43.59
CA ILE A 9 -15.06 -4.22 42.25
C ILE A 9 -13.93 -4.47 41.25
N MET A 10 -13.84 -5.71 40.78
CA MET A 10 -12.97 -6.09 39.67
C MET A 10 -13.52 -5.41 38.41
N LEU A 11 -13.04 -4.19 38.15
CA LEU A 11 -13.28 -3.49 36.90
C LEU A 11 -12.49 -4.24 35.80
N CYS A 12 -13.12 -5.26 35.21
CA CYS A 12 -12.64 -5.84 33.97
C CYS A 12 -12.73 -4.77 32.88
N CYS A 13 -11.67 -3.97 32.76
CA CYS A 13 -11.38 -3.23 31.54
C CYS A 13 -11.09 -4.26 30.44
N PHE A 14 -12.14 -4.79 29.82
CA PHE A 14 -12.04 -5.22 28.43
C PHE A 14 -11.72 -3.95 27.64
N LEU A 15 -10.43 -3.67 27.47
CA LEU A 15 -9.94 -2.97 26.30
C LEU A 15 -10.23 -3.91 25.12
N GLY A 16 -11.50 -3.96 24.71
CA GLY A 16 -11.87 -4.56 23.46
C GLY A 16 -11.15 -3.76 22.39
N PHE A 17 -10.11 -4.35 21.79
CA PHE A 17 -9.74 -4.01 20.43
C PHE A 17 -11.05 -4.02 19.66
N SER A 18 -11.56 -2.85 19.28
CA SER A 18 -12.65 -2.74 18.32
C SER A 18 -12.24 -3.62 17.15
N GLN A 19 -12.90 -4.78 17.00
CA GLN A 19 -12.58 -5.69 15.91
C GLN A 19 -12.84 -4.90 14.62
N ARG A 20 -11.81 -4.81 13.79
CA ARG A 20 -11.93 -4.13 12.49
C ARG A 20 -13.09 -4.77 11.72
N PRO A 21 -13.89 -4.02 10.95
CA PRO A 21 -15.06 -4.57 10.29
C PRO A 21 -14.67 -5.73 9.36
N SER A 22 -15.22 -6.92 9.62
CA SER A 22 -14.96 -8.11 8.80
C SER A 22 -15.50 -7.92 7.39
N ALA A 23 -14.64 -8.06 6.37
CA ALA A 23 -15.07 -7.95 4.98
C ALA A 23 -16.00 -9.12 4.60
N LEU A 24 -15.71 -10.32 5.10
CA LEU A 24 -16.49 -11.52 4.82
C LEU A 24 -17.91 -11.40 5.38
N GLU A 25 -18.05 -11.03 6.66
CA GLU A 25 -19.36 -10.89 7.31
C GLU A 25 -20.18 -9.74 6.72
N ASN A 26 -19.52 -8.71 6.20
CA ASN A 26 -20.15 -7.59 5.49
C ASN A 26 -20.44 -7.87 4.00
N GLY A 27 -20.45 -9.15 3.59
CA GLY A 27 -20.85 -9.57 2.25
C GLY A 27 -19.95 -9.07 1.12
N LYS A 28 -18.69 -8.74 1.43
CA LYS A 28 -17.73 -8.26 0.41
C LYS A 28 -17.21 -9.37 -0.49
N PHE A 29 -17.27 -10.61 -0.02
CA PHE A 29 -17.02 -11.80 -0.80
C PHE A 29 -18.36 -12.37 -1.28
N PHE A 30 -18.48 -12.64 -2.58
CA PHE A 30 -19.70 -13.18 -3.17
C PHE A 30 -19.36 -13.97 -4.43
N GLU A 31 -20.31 -14.76 -4.92
CA GLU A 31 -20.19 -15.46 -6.20
C GLU A 31 -21.11 -14.86 -7.24
N LYS A 32 -20.65 -14.83 -8.48
CA LYS A 32 -21.45 -14.42 -9.63
C LYS A 32 -21.12 -15.33 -10.80
N ASP A 33 -22.14 -16.02 -11.33
CA ASP A 33 -21.99 -16.93 -12.48
C ASP A 33 -20.87 -17.97 -12.27
N GLY A 34 -20.74 -18.50 -11.05
CA GLY A 34 -19.70 -19.46 -10.66
C GLY A 34 -18.31 -18.88 -10.43
N THR A 35 -18.14 -17.56 -10.58
CA THR A 35 -16.88 -16.84 -10.33
C THR A 35 -16.86 -16.27 -8.91
N LYS A 36 -15.78 -16.47 -8.17
CA LYS A 36 -15.57 -15.85 -6.85
C LYS A 36 -15.16 -14.39 -7.04
N MET A 37 -15.90 -13.51 -6.38
CA MET A 37 -15.75 -12.08 -6.52
C MET A 37 -15.43 -11.42 -5.18
N LEU A 38 -14.63 -10.36 -5.25
CA LEU A 38 -14.42 -9.42 -4.16
C LEU A 38 -14.97 -8.06 -4.56
N TYR A 39 -15.79 -7.47 -3.70
CA TYR A 39 -16.34 -6.13 -3.89
C TYR A 39 -15.21 -5.12 -4.10
N GLY A 40 -15.42 -4.14 -4.97
CA GLY A 40 -14.39 -3.12 -5.24
C GLY A 40 -14.97 -1.75 -5.60
N GLY A 41 -16.28 -1.57 -5.45
CA GLY A 41 -17.00 -0.34 -5.76
C GLY A 41 -18.43 -0.62 -6.20
N GLU A 42 -19.20 0.44 -6.41
CA GLU A 42 -20.63 0.36 -6.77
C GLU A 42 -20.88 -0.26 -8.14
N LYS A 43 -19.94 -0.11 -9.08
CA LYS A 43 -20.07 -0.64 -10.43
C LYS A 43 -19.53 -2.06 -10.49
N ALA A 44 -20.28 -2.96 -11.13
CA ALA A 44 -19.86 -4.35 -11.32
C ALA A 44 -18.47 -4.50 -11.97
N SER A 45 -18.07 -3.57 -12.84
CA SER A 45 -16.75 -3.54 -13.49
C SER A 45 -15.58 -3.29 -12.52
N GLN A 46 -15.87 -2.82 -11.31
CA GLN A 46 -14.92 -2.57 -10.23
C GLN A 46 -14.75 -3.78 -9.31
N HIS A 47 -15.45 -4.89 -9.50
CA HIS A 47 -15.21 -6.09 -8.67
C HIS A 47 -13.95 -6.83 -9.10
N PHE A 48 -13.26 -7.45 -8.15
CA PHE A 48 -12.10 -8.30 -8.42
C PHE A 48 -12.57 -9.74 -8.62
N ILE A 49 -12.00 -10.42 -9.60
CA ILE A 49 -12.13 -11.87 -9.73
C ILE A 49 -11.04 -12.47 -8.84
N ILE A 50 -11.43 -13.35 -7.92
CA ILE A 50 -10.56 -13.88 -6.85
C ILE A 50 -10.61 -15.42 -6.79
N ASP A 51 -10.88 -16.09 -7.91
CA ASP A 51 -10.94 -17.56 -7.99
C ASP A 51 -9.67 -18.25 -7.48
N ASN A 52 -8.54 -17.58 -7.64
CA ASN A 52 -7.21 -18.07 -7.27
C ASN A 52 -6.61 -17.34 -6.05
N LEU A 53 -7.40 -16.75 -5.17
CA LEU A 53 -6.90 -16.04 -3.99
C LEU A 53 -6.14 -16.96 -3.01
N ASP A 54 -4.95 -16.55 -2.60
CA ASP A 54 -4.12 -17.25 -1.58
C ASP A 54 -4.50 -16.90 -0.14
N LEU A 55 -5.17 -15.76 0.06
CA LEU A 55 -5.50 -15.21 1.36
C LEU A 55 -6.86 -15.72 1.86
N LYS A 56 -6.97 -15.93 3.18
CA LYS A 56 -8.22 -16.42 3.79
C LYS A 56 -9.26 -15.30 3.88
N PRO A 57 -10.49 -15.47 3.33
CA PRO A 57 -11.51 -14.42 3.36
C PRO A 57 -11.83 -13.88 4.76
N GLY A 58 -11.83 -14.72 5.80
CA GLY A 58 -12.10 -14.32 7.18
C GLY A 58 -11.03 -13.43 7.84
N GLN A 59 -9.91 -13.20 7.16
CA GLN A 59 -8.82 -12.33 7.63
C GLN A 59 -8.81 -10.96 6.91
N PHE A 60 -9.74 -10.72 5.98
CA PHE A 60 -9.90 -9.41 5.35
C PHE A 60 -10.76 -8.49 6.20
N HIS A 61 -10.34 -7.24 6.27
CA HIS A 61 -11.11 -6.16 6.89
C HIS A 61 -11.50 -5.09 5.87
N TYR A 62 -12.54 -4.34 6.24
CA TYR A 62 -13.09 -3.21 5.47
C TYR A 62 -13.77 -3.63 4.15
N GLY A 63 -13.24 -3.20 3.00
CA GLY A 63 -13.94 -3.27 1.71
C GLY A 63 -14.71 -2.00 1.39
N ILE A 64 -14.05 -0.86 1.56
CA ILE A 64 -14.61 0.48 1.33
C ILE A 64 -14.63 0.90 -0.15
N GLY A 65 -14.23 -0.01 -1.05
CA GLY A 65 -14.12 0.23 -2.48
C GLY A 65 -12.70 0.61 -2.90
N ARG A 66 -12.33 0.25 -4.14
CA ARG A 66 -11.02 0.56 -4.72
C ARG A 66 -10.79 2.06 -4.71
N GLU A 67 -9.59 2.44 -4.32
CA GLU A 67 -9.11 3.82 -4.37
C GLU A 67 -9.96 4.82 -3.60
N ARG A 68 -10.60 4.40 -2.50
CA ARG A 68 -11.24 5.36 -1.59
C ARG A 68 -10.24 6.43 -1.11
N PHE A 69 -8.99 6.03 -0.90
CA PHE A 69 -7.85 6.93 -0.87
C PHE A 69 -7.21 6.96 -2.28
N PRO A 70 -7.13 8.13 -2.94
CA PRO A 70 -6.59 8.24 -4.29
C PRO A 70 -5.09 7.97 -4.31
N ALA A 71 -4.68 6.98 -5.10
CA ALA A 71 -3.27 6.87 -5.49
C ALA A 71 -2.87 8.11 -6.31
N LEU A 72 -1.76 8.74 -5.93
CA LEU A 72 -1.23 9.89 -6.66
C LEU A 72 -0.47 9.41 -7.90
N LEU A 73 -0.80 9.96 -9.08
CA LEU A 73 -0.22 9.51 -10.35
C LEU A 73 0.69 10.53 -11.02
N LYS A 74 0.61 11.78 -10.58
CA LYS A 74 1.42 12.90 -11.07
C LYS A 74 1.91 13.69 -9.87
N PRO A 75 2.87 13.15 -9.09
CA PRO A 75 3.45 13.90 -8.01
C PRO A 75 4.18 15.14 -8.55
N GLU A 76 4.01 16.24 -7.85
CA GLU A 76 4.80 17.46 -8.07
C GLU A 76 5.76 17.64 -6.91
N PHE A 77 6.90 18.26 -7.21
CA PHE A 77 7.97 18.44 -6.26
C PHE A 77 8.35 19.91 -6.12
N GLN A 78 8.89 20.24 -4.96
CA GLN A 78 9.52 21.50 -4.62
C GLN A 78 10.93 21.24 -4.07
N SER A 79 11.75 22.28 -3.96
CA SER A 79 13.08 22.16 -3.37
C SER A 79 13.03 21.95 -1.86
N VAL A 80 14.15 21.48 -1.28
CA VAL A 80 14.32 21.42 0.19
C VAL A 80 14.09 22.79 0.82
N GLN A 81 14.61 23.87 0.20
CA GLN A 81 14.47 25.23 0.72
C GLN A 81 13.02 25.70 0.77
N GLU A 82 12.22 25.42 -0.27
CA GLU A 82 10.79 25.78 -0.30
C GLU A 82 9.98 24.98 0.73
N ALA A 83 10.39 23.75 1.04
CA ALA A 83 9.68 22.87 1.97
C ALA A 83 10.02 23.10 3.46
N ASP A 84 11.14 23.76 3.77
CA ASP A 84 11.68 23.81 5.15
C ASP A 84 10.75 24.47 6.17
N SER A 85 9.95 25.45 5.75
CA SER A 85 8.97 26.10 6.64
C SER A 85 7.78 25.21 7.00
N HIS A 86 7.58 24.09 6.31
CA HIS A 86 6.42 23.21 6.48
C HIS A 86 6.69 22.01 7.38
N TRP A 87 7.95 21.63 7.59
CA TRP A 87 8.31 20.38 8.27
C TRP A 87 9.15 20.64 9.52
N THR A 88 8.87 19.89 10.57
CA THR A 88 9.72 19.83 11.77
C THR A 88 10.88 18.88 11.55
N SER A 89 11.99 19.03 12.29
CA SER A 89 13.15 18.11 12.21
C SER A 89 12.76 16.63 12.28
N GLU A 90 11.80 16.29 13.14
CA GLU A 90 11.30 14.93 13.38
C GLU A 90 10.27 14.42 12.35
N SER A 91 9.86 15.26 11.39
CA SER A 91 8.88 14.85 10.37
C SER A 91 9.44 13.66 9.58
N ARG A 92 8.71 12.55 9.51
CA ARG A 92 9.14 11.31 8.83
C ARG A 92 8.93 11.36 7.32
N PHE A 93 9.85 10.77 6.57
CA PHE A 93 9.87 10.71 5.11
C PHE A 93 10.33 9.35 4.62
N LEU A 94 9.80 8.94 3.48
CA LEU A 94 10.49 7.99 2.61
C LEU A 94 11.35 8.79 1.64
N LEU A 95 12.66 8.53 1.64
CA LEU A 95 13.60 9.10 0.69
C LEU A 95 13.97 8.03 -0.35
N ALA A 96 13.88 8.34 -1.63
CA ALA A 96 14.35 7.49 -2.72
C ALA A 96 15.45 8.22 -3.51
N LYS A 97 16.52 7.52 -3.89
CA LYS A 97 17.69 8.11 -4.56
C LYS A 97 18.25 7.21 -5.63
N LYS A 98 18.58 7.78 -6.79
CA LYS A 98 19.30 7.11 -7.87
C LYS A 98 20.10 8.13 -8.68
N GLY A 99 21.42 8.07 -8.57
CA GLY A 99 22.29 9.13 -9.09
C GLY A 99 21.92 10.48 -8.47
N ASP A 100 21.77 11.51 -9.30
CA ASP A 100 21.42 12.86 -8.85
C ASP A 100 19.90 13.09 -8.67
N ASP A 101 19.05 12.10 -9.00
CA ASP A 101 17.61 12.21 -8.76
C ASP A 101 17.28 11.66 -7.37
N ILE A 102 16.95 12.57 -6.46
CA ILE A 102 16.64 12.28 -5.06
C ILE A 102 15.25 12.85 -4.76
N LYS A 103 14.36 12.02 -4.22
CA LYS A 103 12.97 12.36 -3.99
C LYS A 103 12.54 12.00 -2.58
N ALA A 104 11.89 12.93 -1.89
CA ALA A 104 11.40 12.77 -0.54
C ALA A 104 9.87 12.82 -0.52
N TYR A 105 9.25 11.83 0.10
CA TYR A 105 7.80 11.69 0.26
C TYR A 105 7.48 11.71 1.75
N SER A 106 6.78 12.74 2.23
CA SER A 106 6.44 12.83 3.65
C SER A 106 5.49 11.69 4.03
N VAL A 107 5.67 11.10 5.21
CA VAL A 107 4.76 10.07 5.72
C VAL A 107 3.35 10.66 5.94
N THR A 108 3.25 11.95 6.28
CA THR A 108 1.98 12.67 6.40
C THR A 108 1.22 12.70 5.08
N ASP A 109 1.86 13.08 3.97
CA ASP A 109 1.22 13.11 2.65
C ASP A 109 0.97 11.69 2.11
N LEU A 110 1.89 10.76 2.38
CA LEU A 110 1.70 9.35 2.05
C LEU A 110 0.52 8.74 2.82
N THR A 111 0.20 9.17 4.04
CA THR A 111 -0.99 8.69 4.76
C THR A 111 -2.30 9.10 4.06
N ARG A 112 -2.29 10.19 3.28
CA ARG A 112 -3.46 10.61 2.51
C ARG A 112 -3.66 9.81 1.22
N HIS A 113 -2.57 9.45 0.55
CA HIS A 113 -2.59 8.78 -0.75
C HIS A 113 -2.37 7.27 -0.68
N GLU A 114 -1.62 6.83 0.33
CA GLU A 114 -1.01 5.52 0.61
C GLU A 114 -0.14 4.93 -0.51
N VAL A 115 -0.32 5.38 -1.76
CA VAL A 115 0.48 5.02 -2.94
C VAL A 115 0.72 6.25 -3.80
N VAL A 116 1.98 6.51 -4.14
CA VAL A 116 2.42 7.54 -5.09
C VAL A 116 3.16 6.85 -6.23
N ASN A 117 2.57 6.81 -7.42
CA ASN A 117 3.21 6.31 -8.64
C ASN A 117 4.06 7.43 -9.25
N ASP A 118 5.35 7.18 -9.42
CA ASP A 118 6.34 8.17 -9.82
C ASP A 118 7.41 7.58 -10.78
N MET A 119 8.42 8.36 -11.09
CA MET A 119 9.61 8.05 -11.87
C MET A 119 10.85 8.49 -11.10
N LEU A 120 11.86 7.63 -10.95
CA LEU A 120 13.14 7.95 -10.31
C LEU A 120 14.28 7.70 -11.30
N ALA A 121 14.97 8.77 -11.73
CA ALA A 121 15.98 8.71 -12.78
C ALA A 121 15.52 7.94 -14.03
N GLY A 122 14.27 8.16 -14.45
CA GLY A 122 13.64 7.48 -15.59
C GLY A 122 13.10 6.06 -15.31
N GLU A 123 13.30 5.50 -14.12
CA GLU A 123 12.75 4.21 -13.70
C GLU A 123 11.35 4.38 -13.07
N PRO A 124 10.31 3.68 -13.57
CA PRO A 124 8.99 3.66 -12.93
C PRO A 124 9.06 3.08 -11.52
N ILE A 125 8.65 3.88 -10.53
CA ILE A 125 8.55 3.46 -9.13
C ILE A 125 7.18 3.76 -8.54
N PHE A 126 6.85 3.16 -7.41
CA PHE A 126 5.84 3.70 -6.50
C PHE A 126 6.34 3.70 -5.06
N ALA A 127 6.10 4.80 -4.35
CA ALA A 127 6.28 4.88 -2.91
C ALA A 127 4.95 4.55 -2.21
N ALA A 128 5.00 3.76 -1.15
CA ALA A 128 3.83 3.37 -0.39
C ALA A 128 4.08 3.42 1.11
N TYR A 129 3.06 3.81 1.86
CA TYR A 129 3.07 3.78 3.31
C TYR A 129 1.72 3.31 3.86
N CYS A 130 1.75 2.27 4.69
CA CYS A 130 0.57 1.76 5.39
C CYS A 130 0.63 2.15 6.86
N ILE A 131 -0.27 3.04 7.29
CA ILE A 131 -0.33 3.51 8.68
C ILE A 131 -0.62 2.40 9.69
N LEU A 132 -1.43 1.40 9.32
CA LEU A 132 -1.82 0.32 10.23
C LEU A 132 -0.70 -0.70 10.51
N ALA A 133 0.23 -0.83 9.58
CA ALA A 133 1.38 -1.74 9.69
C ALA A 133 2.70 -1.01 9.96
N ASP A 134 2.69 0.33 10.02
CA ASP A 134 3.88 1.19 10.00
C ASP A 134 4.89 0.73 8.93
N LEU A 135 4.36 0.44 7.74
CA LEU A 135 5.12 -0.15 6.63
C LEU A 135 5.33 0.90 5.54
N GLY A 136 6.55 1.44 5.46
CA GLY A 136 7.02 2.26 4.35
C GLY A 136 7.94 1.47 3.41
N ALA A 137 7.76 1.65 2.10
CA ALA A 137 8.67 1.10 1.10
C ALA A 137 8.53 1.79 -0.26
N VAL A 138 9.57 1.67 -1.07
CA VAL A 138 9.58 2.10 -2.47
C VAL A 138 9.84 0.89 -3.36
N TYR A 139 9.05 0.74 -4.41
CA TYR A 139 9.08 -0.41 -5.29
C TYR A 139 9.23 0.02 -6.74
N LYS A 140 9.86 -0.81 -7.57
CA LYS A 140 9.73 -0.72 -9.02
C LYS A 140 8.33 -1.18 -9.42
N ARG A 141 7.81 -0.59 -10.50
CA ARG A 141 6.53 -0.99 -11.13
C ARG A 141 6.68 -1.40 -12.57
N THR A 142 7.88 -1.86 -12.93
CA THR A 142 8.18 -2.44 -14.25
C THR A 142 8.36 -3.93 -14.10
N TYR A 143 7.63 -4.71 -14.89
CA TYR A 143 7.74 -6.16 -14.95
C TYR A 143 7.89 -6.56 -16.42
N ALA A 144 9.00 -7.21 -16.76
CA ALA A 144 9.43 -7.38 -18.15
C ALA A 144 9.46 -6.02 -18.88
N ASP A 145 8.72 -5.88 -19.98
CA ASP A 145 8.59 -4.66 -20.78
C ASP A 145 7.38 -3.79 -20.39
N LYS A 146 6.64 -4.18 -19.34
CA LYS A 146 5.36 -3.55 -18.97
C LYS A 146 5.49 -2.71 -17.71
N VAL A 147 4.84 -1.55 -17.73
CA VAL A 147 4.75 -0.64 -16.59
C VAL A 147 3.33 -0.71 -16.02
N PHE A 148 3.25 -0.85 -14.70
CA PHE A 148 2.01 -0.99 -13.95
C PHE A 148 1.72 0.25 -13.10
N THR A 149 0.45 0.41 -12.73
CA THR A 149 -0.04 1.45 -11.84
C THR A 149 -0.63 0.80 -10.60
N PHE A 150 -0.04 1.05 -9.43
CA PHE A 150 -0.51 0.49 -8.18
C PHE A 150 -1.45 1.44 -7.44
N ALA A 151 -2.38 0.85 -6.71
CA ALA A 151 -3.39 1.57 -5.95
C ALA A 151 -3.94 0.72 -4.80
N LEU A 152 -4.73 1.32 -3.91
CA LEU A 152 -5.40 0.59 -2.82
C LEU A 152 -6.65 -0.14 -3.30
N SER A 153 -6.82 -1.39 -2.85
CA SER A 153 -8.02 -2.17 -3.14
C SER A 153 -9.25 -1.76 -2.31
N GLY A 154 -9.02 -1.02 -1.21
CA GLY A 154 -10.03 -0.71 -0.20
C GLY A 154 -10.17 -1.75 0.90
N TYR A 155 -9.26 -2.74 0.94
CA TYR A 155 -9.16 -3.73 2.00
C TYR A 155 -7.84 -3.61 2.73
N THR A 156 -7.87 -4.08 3.97
CA THR A 156 -6.67 -4.48 4.69
C THR A 156 -6.77 -5.96 5.04
N TYR A 157 -5.63 -6.58 5.29
CA TYR A 157 -5.51 -7.99 5.62
C TYR A 157 -4.50 -8.16 6.76
N PHE A 158 -4.81 -9.05 7.69
CA PHE A 158 -3.89 -9.45 8.75
C PHE A 158 -3.63 -10.95 8.68
N ASP A 159 -2.45 -11.39 9.09
CA ASP A 159 -2.19 -12.80 9.43
C ASP A 159 -1.40 -12.85 10.73
N PRO A 160 -1.84 -13.60 11.76
CA PRO A 160 -1.13 -13.71 13.03
C PRO A 160 0.34 -14.15 12.91
N LYS A 161 0.72 -14.78 11.79
CA LYS A 161 2.08 -15.29 11.54
C LYS A 161 2.94 -14.35 10.69
N VAL A 162 2.37 -13.26 10.18
CA VAL A 162 3.06 -12.31 9.28
C VAL A 162 3.05 -10.94 9.94
N TRP A 163 4.18 -10.24 9.91
CA TRP A 163 4.29 -8.84 10.35
C TRP A 163 3.66 -8.56 11.73
N ASN A 164 3.93 -9.45 12.70
CA ASN A 164 3.40 -9.36 14.07
C ASN A 164 1.86 -9.31 14.17
N GLY A 165 1.14 -9.81 13.15
CA GLY A 165 -0.32 -9.80 13.14
C GLY A 165 -0.94 -8.42 12.87
N LEU A 166 -0.15 -7.44 12.43
CA LEU A 166 -0.67 -6.13 12.05
C LEU A 166 -1.47 -6.20 10.76
N ASP A 167 -2.43 -5.28 10.61
CA ASP A 167 -3.18 -5.13 9.37
C ASP A 167 -2.34 -4.36 8.36
N GLY A 168 -2.18 -4.91 7.17
CA GLY A 168 -1.60 -4.22 6.03
C GLY A 168 -2.65 -3.98 4.97
N PHE A 169 -2.56 -2.86 4.27
CA PHE A 169 -3.35 -2.65 3.05
C PHE A 169 -3.16 -3.79 2.03
N VAL A 170 -4.20 -4.04 1.25
CA VAL A 170 -4.10 -4.87 0.05
C VAL A 170 -4.07 -3.93 -1.15
N LEU A 171 -2.98 -3.98 -1.90
CA LEU A 171 -2.82 -3.21 -3.12
C LEU A 171 -3.50 -3.94 -4.29
N TRP A 172 -3.70 -3.23 -5.38
CA TRP A 172 -4.00 -3.80 -6.68
C TRP A 172 -3.29 -3.03 -7.78
N ASP A 173 -2.97 -3.72 -8.87
CA ASP A 173 -2.52 -3.08 -10.10
C ASP A 173 -3.72 -2.83 -11.04
N ARG A 174 -3.74 -1.67 -11.69
CA ARG A 174 -4.87 -1.31 -12.54
C ARG A 174 -4.96 -2.20 -13.77
N GLU A 175 -3.83 -2.49 -14.39
CA GLU A 175 -3.75 -3.05 -15.73
C GLU A 175 -4.27 -4.49 -15.80
N THR A 176 -4.06 -5.30 -14.75
CA THR A 176 -4.53 -6.70 -14.67
C THR A 176 -5.59 -6.93 -13.60
N LYS A 177 -5.77 -5.99 -12.67
CA LYS A 177 -6.62 -6.13 -11.49
C LYS A 177 -6.18 -7.23 -10.53
N SER A 178 -4.89 -7.59 -10.52
CA SER A 178 -4.35 -8.54 -9.55
C SER A 178 -4.28 -7.87 -8.17
N LEU A 179 -4.46 -8.66 -7.11
CA LEU A 179 -4.33 -8.19 -5.73
C LEU A 179 -2.94 -8.50 -5.21
N TRP A 180 -2.34 -7.59 -4.45
CA TRP A 180 -0.99 -7.70 -3.92
C TRP A 180 -0.99 -7.41 -2.44
N TRP A 181 -0.24 -8.19 -1.68
CA TRP A 181 -0.09 -7.98 -0.24
C TRP A 181 1.37 -7.70 0.10
N PRO A 182 1.72 -6.43 0.39
CA PRO A 182 3.10 -6.04 0.65
C PRO A 182 3.76 -6.76 1.83
N LEU A 183 2.99 -7.22 2.82
CA LEU A 183 3.57 -7.93 3.97
C LEU A 183 4.11 -9.33 3.65
N VAL A 184 3.83 -9.85 2.46
CA VAL A 184 4.43 -11.08 1.91
C VAL A 184 5.11 -10.84 0.57
N ASP A 185 5.33 -9.58 0.21
CA ASP A 185 6.04 -9.12 -0.99
C ASP A 185 5.59 -9.74 -2.31
N LYS A 186 4.28 -10.03 -2.49
CA LYS A 186 3.80 -10.62 -3.76
C LYS A 186 2.32 -10.38 -4.08
N ALA A 187 1.99 -10.65 -5.33
CA ALA A 187 0.62 -10.82 -5.80
C ALA A 187 0.00 -12.10 -5.20
N VAL A 188 -1.20 -11.95 -4.66
CA VAL A 188 -1.94 -13.00 -3.94
C VAL A 188 -3.19 -13.48 -4.67
N SER A 189 -3.58 -12.81 -5.76
CA SER A 189 -4.70 -13.20 -6.63
C SER A 189 -4.59 -12.50 -7.98
N GLY A 190 -5.32 -13.00 -8.99
CA GLY A 190 -5.33 -12.45 -10.34
C GLY A 190 -4.29 -13.11 -11.26
N SER A 191 -4.07 -12.50 -12.41
CA SER A 191 -3.17 -13.04 -13.45
C SER A 191 -1.70 -13.00 -13.04
N LEU A 192 -1.33 -12.07 -12.16
CA LEU A 192 0.05 -11.92 -11.66
C LEU A 192 0.32 -12.70 -10.37
N LYS A 193 -0.58 -13.60 -9.93
CA LYS A 193 -0.41 -14.38 -8.70
C LYS A 193 1.01 -14.97 -8.57
N ASN A 194 1.61 -14.84 -7.39
CA ASN A 194 2.98 -15.20 -7.03
C ASN A 194 4.11 -14.32 -7.60
N VAL A 195 3.80 -13.35 -8.46
CA VAL A 195 4.78 -12.32 -8.86
C VAL A 195 5.17 -11.51 -7.65
N LYS A 196 6.48 -11.33 -7.42
CA LYS A 196 6.99 -10.56 -6.28
C LYS A 196 6.84 -9.06 -6.50
N LEU A 197 6.60 -8.32 -5.42
CA LEU A 197 6.83 -6.88 -5.42
C LEU A 197 8.34 -6.63 -5.54
N GLN A 198 8.73 -5.76 -6.46
CA GLN A 198 10.13 -5.44 -6.70
C GLN A 198 10.56 -4.28 -5.80
N LYS A 199 10.76 -4.55 -4.50
CA LYS A 199 11.24 -3.53 -3.56
C LYS A 199 12.59 -2.99 -4.03
N LEU A 200 12.80 -1.68 -3.95
CA LEU A 200 14.11 -1.10 -4.18
C LEU A 200 15.08 -1.62 -3.11
N GLU A 201 16.33 -1.86 -3.51
CA GLU A 201 17.39 -2.22 -2.57
C GLU A 201 17.59 -1.10 -1.56
N ASP A 202 17.95 -1.44 -0.32
CA ASP A 202 18.04 -0.50 0.80
C ASP A 202 19.07 0.62 0.58
N ILE A 203 19.99 0.47 -0.37
CA ILE A 203 20.91 1.53 -0.77
C ILE A 203 20.25 2.66 -1.59
N TYR A 204 19.08 2.40 -2.19
CA TYR A 204 18.36 3.33 -3.07
C TYR A 204 17.15 3.99 -2.39
N TRP A 205 16.80 3.61 -1.16
CA TRP A 205 15.73 4.27 -0.42
C TRP A 205 15.87 4.07 1.09
N GLU A 206 15.31 4.98 1.89
CA GLU A 206 15.35 4.93 3.36
C GLU A 206 14.10 5.56 3.98
N ASP A 207 13.70 5.09 5.16
CA ASP A 207 12.75 5.77 6.06
C ASP A 207 13.56 6.64 7.03
N THR A 208 13.34 7.95 6.98
CA THR A 208 14.22 8.93 7.61
C THR A 208 13.46 10.18 8.06
N THR A 209 14.17 11.16 8.60
CA THR A 209 13.60 12.41 9.11
C THR A 209 13.90 13.59 8.20
N TRP A 210 13.15 14.67 8.37
CA TRP A 210 13.38 15.93 7.67
C TRP A 210 14.76 16.51 7.95
N GLU A 211 15.23 16.45 9.19
CA GLU A 211 16.57 16.89 9.57
C GLU A 211 17.66 16.20 8.74
N HIS A 212 17.61 14.87 8.67
CA HIS A 212 18.55 14.09 7.86
C HIS A 212 18.51 14.48 6.38
N ILE A 213 17.32 14.73 5.81
CA ILE A 213 17.17 15.15 4.41
C ILE A 213 17.84 16.51 4.19
N LYS A 214 17.63 17.48 5.08
CA LYS A 214 18.22 18.81 4.94
C LYS A 214 19.75 18.80 5.01
N GLU A 215 20.29 18.01 5.93
CA GLU A 215 21.72 17.96 6.17
C GLU A 215 22.46 17.21 5.06
N ASN A 216 21.90 16.10 4.59
CA ASN A 216 22.61 15.17 3.71
C ASN A 216 22.20 15.27 2.23
N TYR A 217 21.01 15.81 1.94
CA TYR A 217 20.44 15.85 0.59
C TYR A 217 19.80 17.21 0.26
N PRO A 218 20.57 18.32 0.27
CA PRO A 218 20.04 19.67 0.05
C PRO A 218 19.44 19.88 -1.36
N ASN A 219 19.77 19.02 -2.32
CA ASN A 219 19.23 19.00 -3.68
C ASN A 219 18.03 18.05 -3.86
N ALA A 220 17.52 17.43 -2.79
CA ALA A 220 16.37 16.55 -2.86
C ALA A 220 15.11 17.31 -3.33
N LYS A 221 14.27 16.58 -4.08
CA LYS A 221 12.95 17.02 -4.51
C LYS A 221 11.93 16.54 -3.50
N VAL A 222 11.30 17.46 -2.78
CA VAL A 222 10.30 17.15 -1.75
C VAL A 222 8.92 17.17 -2.39
N MET A 223 8.13 16.12 -2.22
CA MET A 223 6.77 16.07 -2.75
C MET A 223 5.94 17.21 -2.14
N LYS A 224 5.20 17.95 -2.97
CA LYS A 224 4.30 18.99 -2.50
C LYS A 224 3.11 18.36 -1.75
N SER A 225 2.70 18.98 -0.66
CA SER A 225 1.50 18.57 0.09
C SER A 225 0.23 19.02 -0.61
N GLY A 226 -0.90 18.36 -0.29
CA GLY A 226 -2.22 18.75 -0.77
C GLY A 226 -2.51 18.46 -2.24
N LEU A 227 -1.62 17.75 -2.94
CA LEU A 227 -1.82 17.34 -4.33
C LEU A 227 -3.05 16.44 -4.45
N ASP A 228 -3.90 16.69 -5.44
CA ASP A 228 -4.96 15.76 -5.82
C ASP A 228 -4.93 15.56 -7.32
N TYR A 229 -5.40 14.40 -7.78
CA TYR A 229 -5.33 14.04 -9.18
C TYR A 229 -6.63 13.40 -9.64
N GLU A 230 -7.23 13.94 -10.70
CA GLU A 230 -8.40 13.34 -11.32
C GLU A 230 -8.02 11.98 -11.91
N ARG A 231 -8.60 10.93 -11.33
CA ARG A 231 -8.31 9.55 -11.74
C ARG A 231 -8.76 9.32 -13.18
N PRO A 232 -7.95 8.66 -14.02
CA PRO A 232 -8.40 8.21 -15.33
C PRO A 232 -9.61 7.28 -15.16
N LYS A 233 -10.68 7.54 -15.92
CA LYS A 233 -11.87 6.67 -15.93
C LYS A 233 -11.61 5.32 -16.58
N THR A 234 -10.58 5.26 -17.41
CA THR A 234 -10.10 4.07 -18.12
C THR A 234 -8.58 4.04 -18.06
N TRP A 235 -8.01 2.85 -18.18
CA TRP A 235 -6.58 2.61 -18.20
C TRP A 235 -6.25 1.48 -19.16
N LYS A 236 -4.98 1.39 -19.56
CA LYS A 236 -4.48 0.31 -20.40
C LYS A 236 -4.69 -1.02 -19.69
N ARG A 237 -5.11 -2.05 -20.41
CA ARG A 237 -5.20 -3.42 -19.88
C ARG A 237 -4.06 -4.26 -20.43
N TYR A 238 -3.56 -5.17 -19.61
CA TYR A 238 -2.66 -6.23 -20.04
C TYR A 238 -3.41 -7.55 -19.92
N ASP A 239 -3.83 -8.09 -21.07
CA ASP A 239 -4.57 -9.35 -21.10
C ASP A 239 -3.65 -10.57 -21.09
N ASP A 240 -2.41 -10.43 -21.58
CA ASP A 240 -1.35 -11.44 -21.48
C ASP A 240 -0.17 -10.90 -20.66
N VAL A 241 0.11 -11.60 -19.57
CA VAL A 241 1.25 -11.38 -18.66
C VAL A 241 2.02 -12.68 -18.40
N SER A 242 1.84 -13.67 -19.29
CA SER A 242 2.43 -15.01 -19.12
C SER A 242 3.96 -14.98 -19.15
N ASP A 243 4.56 -14.02 -19.86
CA ASP A 243 5.99 -13.72 -19.86
C ASP A 243 6.49 -13.33 -18.46
N ILE A 244 5.77 -12.44 -17.78
CA ILE A 244 6.09 -12.01 -16.42
C ILE A 244 6.02 -13.19 -15.44
N VAL A 245 4.97 -14.03 -15.54
CA VAL A 245 4.75 -15.16 -14.64
C VAL A 245 5.79 -16.28 -14.86
N LYS A 246 6.15 -16.59 -16.12
CA LYS A 246 7.13 -17.63 -16.44
C LYS A 246 8.52 -17.33 -15.87
N ASN A 247 8.94 -16.07 -15.92
CA ASN A 247 10.27 -15.66 -15.45
C ASN A 247 10.49 -15.95 -13.95
N ILE A 248 9.42 -15.97 -13.14
CA ILE A 248 9.49 -16.32 -11.72
C ILE A 248 9.72 -17.82 -11.50
N VAL A 249 9.12 -18.66 -12.35
CA VAL A 249 9.30 -20.11 -12.29
C VAL A 249 10.73 -20.50 -12.64
N THR A 250 11.37 -19.77 -13.55
CA THR A 250 12.77 -20.03 -13.94
C THR A 250 13.80 -19.53 -12.93
N GLU A 251 13.50 -18.52 -12.11
CA GLU A 251 14.39 -18.05 -11.04
C GLU A 251 14.31 -18.87 -9.74
N SER A 252 13.46 -19.90 -9.70
CA SER A 252 13.24 -20.77 -8.53
C SER A 252 13.77 -22.20 -8.69
N PHE A 253 14.59 -22.45 -9.73
CA PHE A 253 15.39 -23.66 -9.95
C PHE A 253 16.87 -23.31 -10.09
#